data_AF-A0A5Q4GV05-F1
#
_entry.id   AF-A0A5Q4GV05-F1
#
_cell.length_a   1.000
_cell.length_b   1.000
_cell.length_c   1.000
_cell.angle_alpha   90.00
_cell.angle_beta   90.00
_cell.angle_gamma   90.00
#
_symmetry.space_group_name_H-M   'P 1'
#
loop_
_entity.id
_entity.type
_entity.pdbx_description
1 polymer ?
#
loop_
_entity_poly.entity_id
_entity_poly.type
_entity_poly.pdbx_seq_one_letter_code
_entity_poly.pdbx_strand_id
1 'polypeptide(L)'
;MNNKISRRSVLRQATAGLAGLATPYVIPSGVLARSGKPGANDRIVLGGIGVRRMGGALIRRGFARFDHVRIAAVADADMRVAQAIAQPRPEDERLVSDRWVVSPDPPDLRNVALYHDYRELLDRKDIDAVVIATPEHWHALPCIQAAQAGKDIYCEKPLARTIREGRRIVDAVRKYNRVFQTGTQRRSAEEWYTACMLVRNGRLGKVTRVIDLNYASPFDPPMPTAQDIPEGLDWDMWCGPVQLYPFHRSIQGDGMSPGLTYRSYRDFAGANFTCTGSHFLDMVQWGLGMDGGGPVEVWTEGEPFDSKTRRAPQVFMRYPGDVILE
;
A
#
# COMPACT_ATOMS: atom_id res chain seq x y z
N MET A 1 -43.72 -0.40 -14.42
CA MET A 1 -43.29 0.69 -13.50
C MET A 1 -42.59 0.04 -12.31
N ASN A 2 -41.26 -0.06 -12.33
CA ASN A 2 -40.48 -0.74 -11.29
C ASN A 2 -40.08 0.24 -10.18
N ASN A 3 -40.78 0.18 -9.04
CA ASN A 3 -40.38 0.92 -7.85
C ASN A 3 -39.21 0.21 -7.15
N LYS A 4 -38.00 0.78 -7.25
CA LYS A 4 -36.84 0.37 -6.45
C LYS A 4 -37.08 0.74 -4.99
N ILE A 5 -37.29 -0.26 -4.13
CA ILE A 5 -37.31 -0.08 -2.68
C ILE A 5 -35.89 0.29 -2.22
N SER A 6 -35.72 1.52 -1.75
CA SER A 6 -34.43 2.02 -1.24
C SER A 6 -34.33 1.78 0.28
N ARG A 7 -33.11 1.57 0.80
CA ARG A 7 -32.81 1.38 2.24
C ARG A 7 -33.46 2.44 3.15
N ARG A 8 -33.68 3.67 2.65
CA ARG A 8 -34.39 4.73 3.38
C ARG A 8 -35.89 4.50 3.55
N SER A 9 -36.52 3.79 2.60
CA SER A 9 -37.96 3.48 2.68
C SER A 9 -38.28 2.40 3.73
N VAL A 10 -37.38 1.43 3.90
CA VAL A 10 -37.52 0.34 4.88
C VAL A 10 -37.36 0.86 6.32
N LEU A 11 -36.35 1.70 6.55
CA LEU A 11 -36.12 2.32 7.87
C LEU A 11 -37.23 3.32 8.26
N ARG A 12 -37.90 3.94 7.28
CA ARG A 12 -39.00 4.88 7.54
C ARG A 12 -40.34 4.17 7.81
N GLN A 13 -40.53 2.96 7.29
CA GLN A 13 -41.67 2.11 7.65
C GLN A 13 -41.53 1.50 9.05
N ALA A 14 -40.31 1.30 9.55
CA ALA A 14 -40.06 0.76 10.88
C ALA A 14 -40.47 1.69 12.05
N THR A 15 -40.70 2.97 11.79
CA THR A 15 -41.07 3.96 12.83
C THR A 15 -42.55 4.36 12.82
N ALA A 16 -43.35 3.83 11.89
CA ALA A 16 -44.77 4.14 11.78
C ALA A 16 -45.58 2.88 11.46
N GLY A 17 -45.81 2.02 12.46
CA GLY A 17 -46.71 0.88 12.30
C GLY A 17 -46.64 -0.18 13.41
N LEU A 18 -47.51 -0.02 14.40
CA LEU A 18 -48.17 -1.07 15.19
C LEU A 18 -47.35 -1.87 16.22
N ALA A 19 -47.56 -1.48 17.48
CA ALA A 19 -47.61 -2.39 18.60
C ALA A 19 -48.59 -3.55 18.30
N GLY A 20 -48.17 -4.78 18.60
CA GLY A 20 -49.03 -5.96 18.56
C GLY A 20 -49.03 -6.71 17.23
N LEU A 21 -48.01 -7.55 17.02
CA LEU A 21 -48.07 -8.89 16.41
C LEU A 21 -46.64 -9.47 16.50
N ALA A 22 -46.41 -10.37 17.46
CA ALA A 22 -45.15 -11.08 17.58
C ALA A 22 -45.07 -12.18 16.50
N THR A 23 -44.79 -11.79 15.25
CA THR A 23 -44.28 -12.73 14.25
C THR A 23 -42.82 -13.00 14.57
N PRO A 24 -42.39 -14.24 14.86
CA PRO A 24 -40.97 -14.53 14.96
C PRO A 24 -40.36 -14.22 13.59
N TYR A 25 -39.55 -13.16 13.53
CA TYR A 25 -38.68 -12.92 12.39
C TYR A 25 -37.73 -14.12 12.34
N VAL A 26 -38.06 -15.11 11.52
CA VAL A 26 -37.10 -16.12 11.08
C VAL A 26 -36.11 -15.37 10.20
N ILE A 27 -35.11 -14.76 10.84
CA ILE A 27 -33.96 -14.19 10.16
C ILE A 27 -33.17 -15.40 9.65
N PRO A 28 -33.06 -15.61 8.32
CA PRO A 28 -32.24 -16.69 7.80
C PRO A 28 -30.84 -16.56 8.36
N SER A 29 -30.20 -17.66 8.76
CA SER A 29 -28.87 -17.66 9.36
C SER A 29 -27.77 -17.08 8.45
N GLY A 30 -28.06 -16.80 7.18
CA GLY A 30 -27.20 -16.05 6.26
C GLY A 30 -27.33 -14.52 6.34
N VAL A 31 -28.28 -13.97 7.11
CA VAL A 31 -28.47 -12.52 7.32
C VAL A 31 -27.75 -12.03 8.57
N LEU A 32 -27.48 -12.93 9.52
CA LEU A 32 -26.57 -12.69 10.64
C LEU A 32 -25.29 -13.47 10.33
N ALA A 33 -24.31 -12.82 9.70
CA ALA A 33 -23.01 -13.40 9.43
C ALA A 33 -22.47 -14.07 10.71
N ARG A 34 -22.36 -15.40 10.69
CA ARG A 34 -21.77 -16.15 11.79
C ARG A 34 -20.30 -15.75 11.86
N SER A 35 -19.81 -15.36 13.04
CA SER A 35 -18.39 -15.08 13.25
C SER A 35 -17.54 -16.23 12.70
N GLY A 36 -16.66 -15.93 11.74
CA GLY A 36 -15.76 -16.90 11.10
C GLY A 36 -16.27 -17.57 9.82
N LYS A 37 -17.50 -17.31 9.34
CA LYS A 37 -17.98 -17.77 8.02
C LYS A 37 -18.92 -16.73 7.36
N PRO A 38 -18.38 -15.57 6.92
CA PRO A 38 -19.17 -14.57 6.23
C PRO A 38 -19.74 -15.12 4.91
N GLY A 39 -20.98 -14.75 4.59
CA GLY A 39 -21.61 -15.09 3.32
C GLY A 39 -20.83 -14.48 2.15
N ALA A 40 -21.05 -14.96 0.92
CA ALA A 40 -20.33 -14.44 -0.25
C ALA A 40 -20.52 -12.92 -0.46
N ASN A 41 -21.67 -12.38 -0.06
CA ASN A 41 -22.01 -10.95 -0.12
C ASN A 41 -21.44 -10.13 1.05
N ASP A 42 -20.85 -10.77 2.07
CA ASP A 42 -20.28 -10.12 3.25
C ASP A 42 -18.75 -10.01 3.17
N ARG A 43 -18.16 -10.38 2.01
CA ARG A 43 -16.71 -10.35 1.79
C ARG A 43 -16.31 -9.13 0.98
N ILE A 44 -15.19 -8.51 1.37
CA ILE A 44 -14.49 -7.52 0.57
C ILE A 44 -13.71 -8.26 -0.51
N VAL A 45 -13.97 -7.92 -1.77
CA VAL A 45 -13.29 -8.48 -2.92
C VAL A 45 -12.08 -7.61 -3.28
N LEU A 46 -10.89 -8.21 -3.21
CA LEU A 46 -9.63 -7.52 -3.46
C LEU A 46 -8.95 -7.93 -4.76
N GLY A 47 -8.33 -6.95 -5.41
CA GLY A 47 -7.33 -7.15 -6.45
C GLY A 47 -5.91 -6.78 -5.98
N GLY A 48 -4.89 -7.45 -6.50
CA GLY A 48 -3.48 -7.08 -6.27
C GLY A 48 -2.83 -6.51 -7.53
N ILE A 49 -2.05 -5.43 -7.41
CA ILE A 49 -1.32 -4.79 -8.52
C ILE A 49 0.15 -4.65 -8.14
N GLY A 50 1.04 -5.32 -8.87
CA GLY A 50 2.44 -5.50 -8.47
C GLY A 50 2.53 -6.48 -7.31
N VAL A 51 2.60 -7.77 -7.60
CA VAL A 51 2.42 -8.86 -6.62
C VAL A 51 3.69 -9.66 -6.37
N ARG A 52 4.83 -9.15 -6.80
CA ARG A 52 6.13 -9.64 -6.35
C ARG A 52 6.34 -9.30 -4.86
N ARG A 53 7.18 -10.08 -4.16
CA ARG A 53 7.68 -9.84 -2.78
C ARG A 53 6.67 -9.20 -1.83
N MET A 54 6.74 -7.88 -1.60
CA MET A 54 5.86 -7.18 -0.65
C MET A 54 4.40 -7.27 -1.08
N GLY A 55 4.09 -7.05 -2.36
CA GLY A 55 2.74 -7.25 -2.89
C GLY A 55 2.26 -8.68 -2.68
N GLY A 56 3.13 -9.67 -2.95
CA GLY A 56 2.82 -11.07 -2.69
C GLY A 56 2.60 -11.38 -1.21
N ALA A 57 3.39 -10.77 -0.31
CA ALA A 57 3.24 -10.91 1.14
C ALA A 57 1.94 -10.27 1.65
N LEU A 58 1.60 -9.08 1.16
CA LEU A 58 0.33 -8.40 1.46
C LEU A 58 -0.85 -9.24 1.00
N ILE A 59 -0.82 -9.76 -0.24
CA ILE A 59 -1.90 -10.60 -0.76
C ILE A 59 -2.00 -11.88 0.08
N ARG A 60 -0.92 -12.67 0.17
CA ARG A 60 -0.97 -14.02 0.73
C ARG A 60 -1.07 -14.06 2.25
N ARG A 61 -0.27 -13.24 2.92
CA ARG A 61 -0.12 -13.26 4.40
C ARG A 61 -0.78 -12.08 5.09
N GLY A 62 -1.02 -11.00 4.37
CA GLY A 62 -1.72 -9.82 4.88
C GLY A 62 -3.24 -9.99 4.82
N PHE A 63 -3.78 -10.01 3.61
CA PHE A 63 -5.21 -9.88 3.34
C PHE A 63 -5.93 -11.23 3.16
N ALA A 64 -5.34 -12.19 2.44
CA ALA A 64 -6.02 -13.46 2.14
C ALA A 64 -6.28 -14.34 3.38
N ARG A 65 -5.59 -14.08 4.48
CA ARG A 65 -5.82 -14.78 5.77
C ARG A 65 -7.11 -14.38 6.48
N PHE A 66 -7.87 -13.40 5.98
CA PHE A 66 -9.11 -12.95 6.62
C PHE A 66 -10.32 -13.57 5.92
N ASP A 67 -11.22 -14.24 6.65
CA ASP A 67 -12.40 -14.90 6.06
C ASP A 67 -13.36 -13.93 5.35
N HIS A 68 -13.34 -12.66 5.74
CA HIS A 68 -14.14 -11.59 5.13
C HIS A 68 -13.45 -10.93 3.93
N VAL A 69 -12.35 -11.52 3.44
CA VAL A 69 -11.62 -11.04 2.26
C VAL A 69 -11.57 -12.15 1.21
N ARG A 70 -11.83 -11.79 -0.05
CA ARG A 70 -11.66 -12.67 -1.21
C ARG A 70 -10.68 -12.03 -2.18
N ILE A 71 -9.55 -12.68 -2.46
CA ILE A 71 -8.66 -12.26 -3.55
C ILE A 71 -9.28 -12.75 -4.86
N ALA A 72 -9.67 -11.83 -5.75
CA ALA A 72 -10.34 -12.17 -7.01
C ALA A 72 -9.44 -12.08 -8.23
N ALA A 73 -8.42 -11.23 -8.18
CA ALA A 73 -7.52 -10.99 -9.30
C ALA A 73 -6.15 -10.49 -8.82
N VAL A 74 -5.11 -10.75 -9.62
CA VAL A 74 -3.82 -10.09 -9.51
C VAL A 74 -3.32 -9.65 -10.87
N ALA A 75 -2.57 -8.56 -10.91
CA ALA A 75 -1.91 -8.05 -12.09
C ALA A 75 -0.41 -7.80 -11.84
N ASP A 76 0.43 -8.25 -12.77
CA ASP A 76 1.87 -7.98 -12.76
C ASP A 76 2.40 -7.94 -14.19
N ALA A 77 3.29 -6.99 -14.50
CA ALA A 77 3.95 -6.90 -15.81
C ALA A 77 4.81 -8.13 -16.13
N ASP A 78 5.15 -8.91 -15.12
CA ASP A 78 5.78 -10.23 -15.24
C ASP A 78 4.76 -11.33 -14.93
N MET A 79 4.21 -11.97 -15.97
CA MET A 79 3.17 -12.99 -15.80
C MET A 79 3.62 -14.20 -15.00
N ARG A 80 4.92 -14.48 -14.94
CA ARG A 80 5.46 -15.54 -14.08
C ARG A 80 5.24 -15.22 -12.61
N VAL A 81 5.28 -13.94 -12.24
CA VAL A 81 4.99 -13.46 -10.87
C VAL A 81 3.49 -13.58 -10.57
N ALA A 82 2.62 -13.15 -11.50
CA ALA A 82 1.18 -13.30 -11.34
C ALA A 82 0.78 -14.78 -11.18
N GLN A 83 1.30 -15.65 -12.06
CA GLN A 83 1.11 -17.11 -11.98
C GLN A 83 1.61 -17.69 -10.66
N ALA A 84 2.75 -17.20 -10.16
CA ALA A 84 3.28 -17.65 -8.88
C ALA A 84 2.37 -17.31 -7.70
N ILE A 85 1.42 -16.38 -7.80
CA ILE A 85 0.39 -16.13 -6.75
C ILE A 85 -0.66 -17.23 -6.70
N ALA A 86 -1.02 -17.82 -7.84
CA ALA A 86 -2.02 -18.89 -7.88
C ALA A 86 -1.48 -20.24 -7.38
N GLN A 87 -0.16 -20.38 -7.23
CA GLN A 87 0.48 -21.59 -6.75
C GLN A 87 0.53 -21.63 -5.20
N PRO A 88 0.02 -22.67 -4.54
CA PRO A 88 0.23 -22.84 -3.10
C PRO A 88 1.72 -22.91 -2.75
N ARG A 89 2.11 -22.34 -1.61
CA ARG A 89 3.49 -22.41 -1.10
C ARG A 89 3.47 -22.87 0.36
N PRO A 90 4.53 -23.57 0.83
CA PRO A 90 4.63 -23.99 2.23
C PRO A 90 4.48 -22.82 3.20
N GLU A 91 4.97 -21.64 2.83
CA GLU A 91 4.86 -20.45 3.66
C GLU A 91 3.48 -19.78 3.72
N ASP A 92 2.48 -20.31 3.00
CA ASP A 92 1.08 -19.89 3.11
C ASP A 92 0.35 -20.66 4.23
N GLU A 93 1.05 -21.58 4.92
CA GLU A 93 0.54 -22.29 6.09
C GLU A 93 0.04 -21.35 7.19
N ARG A 94 -0.86 -21.89 8.01
CA ARG A 94 -1.71 -21.17 8.98
C ARG A 94 -0.97 -20.05 9.72
N LEU A 95 -1.36 -18.81 9.43
CA LEU A 95 -0.91 -17.64 10.18
C LEU A 95 -1.79 -17.49 11.40
N VAL A 96 -1.22 -17.59 12.59
CA VAL A 96 -1.91 -17.27 13.85
C VAL A 96 -1.73 -15.77 14.12
N SER A 97 -2.79 -15.13 14.60
CA SER A 97 -2.71 -13.77 15.14
C SER A 97 -3.45 -13.71 16.46
N ASP A 98 -2.77 -13.27 17.52
CA ASP A 98 -3.40 -13.05 18.83
C ASP A 98 -4.28 -11.80 18.83
N ARG A 99 -4.12 -10.93 17.83
CA ARG A 99 -4.79 -9.63 17.72
C ARG A 99 -5.99 -9.64 16.79
N TRP A 100 -6.01 -10.50 15.79
CA TRP A 100 -7.04 -10.50 14.76
C TRP A 100 -7.60 -11.89 14.51
N VAL A 101 -8.91 -11.98 14.30
CA VAL A 101 -9.56 -13.21 13.86
C VAL A 101 -9.16 -13.47 12.41
N VAL A 102 -8.41 -14.55 12.20
CA VAL A 102 -7.90 -15.01 10.90
C VAL A 102 -8.51 -16.38 10.58
N SER A 103 -8.54 -16.72 9.31
CA SER A 103 -9.05 -17.99 8.81
C SER A 103 -8.28 -19.15 9.46
N PRO A 104 -8.98 -20.22 9.88
CA PRO A 104 -8.31 -21.43 10.33
C PRO A 104 -7.62 -22.18 9.18
N ASP A 105 -8.07 -21.94 7.94
CA ASP A 105 -7.60 -22.60 6.73
C ASP A 105 -6.63 -21.69 5.93
N PRO A 106 -5.65 -22.27 5.22
CA PRO A 106 -4.81 -21.50 4.30
C PRO A 106 -5.64 -20.81 3.20
N PRO A 107 -5.21 -19.65 2.71
CA PRO A 107 -5.90 -18.95 1.64
C PRO A 107 -5.91 -19.77 0.33
N ASP A 108 -7.10 -19.98 -0.24
CA ASP A 108 -7.21 -20.61 -1.58
C ASP A 108 -7.06 -19.56 -2.69
N LEU A 109 -5.86 -19.49 -3.27
CA LEU A 109 -5.50 -18.56 -4.33
C LEU A 109 -5.50 -19.19 -5.73
N ARG A 110 -5.86 -20.48 -5.86
CA ARG A 110 -5.75 -21.23 -7.12
C ARG A 110 -6.66 -20.69 -8.24
N ASN A 111 -7.76 -20.04 -7.86
CA ASN A 111 -8.77 -19.49 -8.77
C ASN A 111 -8.70 -17.96 -8.94
N VAL A 112 -7.57 -17.36 -8.56
CA VAL A 112 -7.36 -15.91 -8.76
C VAL A 112 -7.16 -15.65 -10.25
N ALA A 113 -7.90 -14.69 -10.81
CA ALA A 113 -7.71 -14.26 -12.19
C ALA A 113 -6.36 -13.55 -12.35
N LEU A 114 -5.62 -13.89 -13.41
CA LEU A 114 -4.28 -13.37 -13.65
C LEU A 114 -4.34 -12.38 -14.81
N TYR A 115 -3.83 -11.18 -14.59
CA TYR A 115 -3.73 -10.14 -15.60
C TYR A 115 -2.29 -9.74 -15.80
N HIS A 116 -1.97 -9.45 -17.05
CA HIS A 116 -0.72 -8.82 -17.39
C HIS A 116 -0.84 -7.29 -17.17
N ASP A 117 -1.92 -6.71 -17.68
CA ASP A 117 -2.27 -5.30 -17.51
C ASP A 117 -3.24 -5.08 -16.33
N TYR A 118 -2.85 -4.23 -15.38
CA TYR A 118 -3.69 -3.93 -14.22
C TYR A 118 -4.98 -3.19 -14.57
N ARG A 119 -5.05 -2.54 -15.73
CA ARG A 119 -6.26 -1.82 -16.18
C ARG A 119 -7.42 -2.79 -16.40
N GLU A 120 -7.15 -3.98 -16.93
CA GLU A 120 -8.15 -5.04 -17.08
C GLU A 120 -8.69 -5.53 -15.72
N LEU A 121 -7.82 -5.61 -14.70
CA LEU A 121 -8.22 -5.88 -13.33
C LEU A 121 -9.11 -4.75 -12.79
N LEU A 122 -8.79 -3.49 -13.06
CA LEU A 122 -9.58 -2.34 -12.62
C LEU A 122 -10.98 -2.28 -13.28
N ASP A 123 -11.12 -2.81 -14.50
CA ASP A 123 -12.40 -2.86 -15.20
C ASP A 123 -13.42 -3.83 -14.58
N ARG A 124 -12.96 -4.81 -13.81
CA ARG A 124 -13.82 -5.75 -13.08
C ARG A 124 -14.76 -5.03 -12.12
N LYS A 125 -16.05 -5.32 -12.25
CA LYS A 125 -17.12 -4.72 -11.41
C LYS A 125 -17.30 -5.42 -10.07
N ASP A 126 -16.76 -6.62 -9.91
CA ASP A 126 -16.85 -7.38 -8.67
C ASP A 126 -15.71 -7.09 -7.68
N ILE A 127 -14.71 -6.28 -8.03
CA ILE A 127 -13.62 -5.88 -7.15
C ILE A 127 -13.98 -4.59 -6.42
N ASP A 128 -13.93 -4.63 -5.09
CA ASP A 128 -14.24 -3.52 -4.20
C ASP A 128 -13.02 -2.62 -3.95
N ALA A 129 -11.85 -3.23 -3.76
CA ALA A 129 -10.61 -2.51 -3.44
C ALA A 129 -9.36 -3.17 -4.05
N VAL A 130 -8.28 -2.41 -4.12
CA VAL A 130 -6.98 -2.88 -4.66
C VAL A 130 -5.83 -2.66 -3.68
N VAL A 131 -4.89 -3.60 -3.69
CA VAL A 131 -3.59 -3.52 -3.04
C VAL A 131 -2.55 -3.22 -4.11
N ILE A 132 -1.93 -2.04 -4.05
CA ILE A 132 -0.93 -1.56 -5.00
C ILE A 132 0.45 -1.65 -4.33
N ALA A 133 1.32 -2.49 -4.87
CA ALA A 133 2.70 -2.67 -4.42
C ALA A 133 3.68 -2.74 -5.61
N THR A 134 3.42 -1.89 -6.61
CA THR A 134 4.32 -1.69 -7.74
C THR A 134 5.61 -0.98 -7.30
N PRO A 135 6.62 -0.85 -8.18
CA PRO A 135 7.71 0.10 -7.94
C PRO A 135 7.22 1.56 -7.80
N GLU A 136 8.05 2.43 -7.20
CA GLU A 136 7.66 3.79 -6.80
C GLU A 136 7.21 4.67 -7.97
N HIS A 137 7.84 4.55 -9.13
CA HIS A 137 7.48 5.29 -10.34
C HIS A 137 6.07 4.97 -10.84
N TRP A 138 5.52 3.82 -10.45
CA TRP A 138 4.18 3.43 -10.85
C TRP A 138 3.09 3.91 -9.91
N HIS A 139 3.33 4.03 -8.59
CA HIS A 139 2.28 4.19 -7.57
C HIS A 139 1.14 5.16 -7.94
N ALA A 140 1.47 6.33 -8.48
CA ALA A 140 0.50 7.37 -8.77
C ALA A 140 -0.56 6.95 -9.80
N LEU A 141 -0.17 6.26 -10.88
CA LEU A 141 -1.09 5.94 -11.97
C LEU A 141 -2.16 4.91 -11.56
N PRO A 142 -1.81 3.71 -11.01
CA PRO A 142 -2.80 2.76 -10.54
C PRO A 142 -3.63 3.33 -9.39
N CYS A 143 -3.10 4.18 -8.51
CA CYS A 143 -3.91 4.81 -7.46
C CYS A 143 -4.99 5.72 -8.06
N ILE A 144 -4.62 6.60 -9.00
CA ILE A 144 -5.58 7.52 -9.63
C ILE A 144 -6.61 6.74 -10.46
N GLN A 145 -6.18 5.73 -11.21
CA GLN A 145 -7.06 4.92 -12.06
C GLN A 145 -7.96 4.01 -11.23
N ALA A 146 -7.49 3.45 -10.13
CA ALA A 146 -8.32 2.70 -9.19
C ALA A 146 -9.41 3.59 -8.60
N ALA A 147 -9.05 4.83 -8.24
CA ALA A 147 -10.05 5.78 -7.73
C ALA A 147 -11.11 6.12 -8.78
N GLN A 148 -10.68 6.35 -10.03
CA GLN A 148 -11.58 6.56 -11.18
C GLN A 148 -12.48 5.35 -11.44
N ALA A 149 -11.98 4.13 -11.27
CA ALA A 149 -12.70 2.87 -11.42
C ALA A 149 -13.61 2.55 -10.23
N GLY A 150 -13.72 3.45 -9.24
CA GLY A 150 -14.59 3.30 -8.07
C GLY A 150 -14.05 2.35 -7.00
N LYS A 151 -12.75 2.03 -7.01
CA LYS A 151 -12.14 1.07 -6.08
C LYS A 151 -11.53 1.78 -4.88
N ASP A 152 -11.63 1.19 -3.71
CA ASP A 152 -10.85 1.62 -2.54
C ASP A 152 -9.40 1.13 -2.66
N ILE A 153 -8.46 1.79 -1.98
CA ILE A 153 -7.03 1.67 -2.29
C ILE A 153 -6.22 1.46 -1.00
N TYR A 154 -5.43 0.40 -0.98
CA TYR A 154 -4.22 0.30 -0.17
C TYR A 154 -3.02 0.44 -1.12
N CYS A 155 -2.13 1.39 -0.87
CA CYS A 155 -0.90 1.56 -1.67
C CYS A 155 0.32 1.51 -0.77
N GLU A 156 1.30 0.70 -1.12
CA GLU A 156 2.57 0.65 -0.40
C GLU A 156 3.28 1.99 -0.35
N LYS A 157 4.13 2.15 0.68
CA LYS A 157 5.00 3.32 0.80
C LYS A 157 6.24 3.16 -0.09
N PRO A 158 6.89 4.26 -0.51
CA PRO A 158 6.47 5.65 -0.36
C PRO A 158 5.22 5.96 -1.17
N LEU A 159 4.39 6.92 -0.76
CA LEU A 159 3.11 7.22 -1.45
C LEU A 159 3.28 7.50 -2.95
N ALA A 160 4.31 8.26 -3.32
CA ALA A 160 4.63 8.64 -4.69
C ALA A 160 6.11 9.05 -4.79
N ARG A 161 6.61 9.21 -6.01
CA ARG A 161 7.99 9.65 -6.28
C ARG A 161 8.13 11.17 -6.18
N THR A 162 7.07 11.92 -6.46
CA THR A 162 7.06 13.39 -6.33
C THR A 162 5.91 13.92 -5.49
N ILE A 163 6.10 15.10 -4.89
CA ILE A 163 5.03 15.82 -4.17
C ILE A 163 3.82 16.06 -5.09
N ARG A 164 4.07 16.40 -6.36
CA ARG A 164 3.03 16.63 -7.36
C ARG A 164 2.18 15.39 -7.59
N GLU A 165 2.80 14.24 -7.79
CA GLU A 165 2.11 12.95 -7.93
C GLU A 165 1.28 12.64 -6.67
N GLY A 166 1.86 12.79 -5.47
CA GLY A 166 1.14 12.60 -4.21
C GLY A 166 -0.09 13.51 -4.10
N ARG A 167 0.01 14.77 -4.53
CA ARG A 167 -1.14 15.67 -4.60
C ARG A 167 -2.22 15.20 -5.57
N ARG A 168 -1.84 14.71 -6.75
CA ARG A 168 -2.79 14.17 -7.73
C ARG A 168 -3.51 12.93 -7.22
N ILE A 169 -2.84 12.06 -6.47
CA ILE A 169 -3.48 10.92 -5.79
C ILE A 169 -4.56 11.42 -4.84
N VAL A 170 -4.23 12.36 -3.94
CA VAL A 170 -5.20 12.90 -2.97
C VAL A 170 -6.38 13.57 -3.67
N ASP A 171 -6.14 14.34 -4.73
CA ASP A 171 -7.19 15.01 -5.49
C ASP A 171 -8.13 13.97 -6.15
N ALA A 172 -7.59 12.89 -6.72
CA ALA A 172 -8.38 11.81 -7.30
C ALA A 172 -9.20 11.05 -6.25
N VAL A 173 -8.58 10.64 -5.14
CA VAL A 173 -9.23 9.93 -4.03
C VAL A 173 -10.40 10.75 -3.47
N ARG A 174 -10.22 12.06 -3.27
CA ARG A 174 -11.27 12.97 -2.81
C ARG A 174 -12.36 13.15 -3.85
N LYS A 175 -11.99 13.36 -5.12
CA LYS A 175 -12.94 13.56 -6.23
C LYS A 175 -13.88 12.36 -6.40
N TYR A 176 -13.34 11.14 -6.32
CA TYR A 176 -14.11 9.91 -6.49
C TYR A 176 -14.60 9.30 -5.16
N ASN A 177 -14.41 10.01 -4.04
CA ASN A 177 -14.87 9.62 -2.71
C ASN A 177 -14.48 8.18 -2.35
N ARG A 178 -13.18 7.85 -2.46
CA ARG A 178 -12.64 6.52 -2.15
C ARG A 178 -11.90 6.50 -0.82
N VAL A 179 -11.85 5.32 -0.20
CA VAL A 179 -10.96 5.06 0.93
C VAL A 179 -9.54 4.86 0.40
N PHE A 180 -8.57 5.47 1.06
CA PHE A 180 -7.15 5.32 0.74
C PHE A 180 -6.33 5.10 2.00
N GLN A 181 -5.45 4.10 1.97
CA GLN A 181 -4.46 3.85 3.02
C GLN A 181 -3.07 3.67 2.41
N THR A 182 -2.10 4.45 2.89
CA THR A 182 -0.68 4.21 2.62
C THR A 182 -0.17 3.04 3.47
N GLY A 183 0.70 2.19 2.92
CA GLY A 183 1.30 1.02 3.56
C GLY A 183 2.33 1.32 4.64
N THR A 184 2.02 2.26 5.54
CA THR A 184 2.91 2.62 6.64
C THR A 184 2.70 1.69 7.84
N GLN A 185 3.09 0.42 7.67
CA GLN A 185 2.83 -0.67 8.62
C GLN A 185 3.25 -0.39 10.07
N ARG A 186 4.31 0.42 10.28
CA ARG A 186 4.81 0.77 11.62
C ARG A 186 3.80 1.52 12.46
N ARG A 187 2.89 2.31 11.86
CA ARG A 187 1.80 2.94 12.61
C ARG A 187 0.83 1.95 13.27
N SER A 188 0.81 0.70 12.79
CA SER A 188 -0.04 -0.37 13.35
C SER A 188 0.72 -1.32 14.29
N ALA A 189 2.04 -1.18 14.39
CA ALA A 189 2.90 -2.01 15.23
C ALA A 189 2.94 -1.48 16.67
N GLU A 190 2.78 -2.38 17.64
CA GLU A 190 2.55 -2.03 19.05
C GLU A 190 3.74 -1.30 19.67
N GLU A 191 4.96 -1.72 19.33
CA GLU A 191 6.19 -1.13 19.82
C GLU A 191 6.33 0.33 19.34
N TRP A 192 5.96 0.61 18.10
CA TRP A 192 6.01 1.95 17.51
C TRP A 192 4.88 2.83 18.02
N TYR A 193 3.68 2.28 18.15
CA TYR A 193 2.56 2.97 18.78
C TYR A 193 2.92 3.39 20.21
N THR A 194 3.44 2.46 21.01
CA THR A 194 3.84 2.72 22.40
C THR A 194 4.91 3.80 22.48
N ALA A 195 5.96 3.72 21.65
CA ALA A 195 7.01 4.72 21.60
C ALA A 195 6.45 6.12 21.27
N CYS A 196 5.63 6.24 20.22
CA CYS A 196 5.03 7.51 19.84
C CYS A 196 4.09 8.05 20.94
N MET A 197 3.31 7.18 21.60
CA MET A 197 2.43 7.61 22.69
C MET A 197 3.21 8.11 23.91
N LEU A 198 4.38 7.54 24.23
CA LEU A 198 5.22 8.05 25.31
C LEU A 198 5.69 9.49 25.03
N VAL A 199 6.09 9.77 23.79
CA VAL A 199 6.48 11.13 23.35
C VAL A 199 5.27 12.07 23.46
N ARG A 200 4.15 11.71 22.86
CA ARG A 200 2.95 12.55 22.78
C ARG A 200 2.30 12.83 24.14
N ASN A 201 2.40 11.89 25.08
CA ASN A 201 1.92 12.08 26.45
C ASN A 201 2.94 12.81 27.35
N GLY A 202 3.98 13.42 26.77
CA GLY A 202 4.94 14.25 27.49
C GLY A 202 5.89 13.46 28.40
N ARG A 203 6.01 12.13 28.23
CA ARG A 203 6.83 11.30 29.12
C ARG A 203 8.32 11.59 29.00
N LEU A 204 8.75 12.14 27.86
CA LEU A 204 10.11 12.61 27.59
C LEU A 204 10.33 14.09 27.99
N GLY A 205 9.30 14.80 28.44
CA GLY A 205 9.33 16.25 28.59
C GLY A 205 9.32 16.98 27.24
N LYS A 206 9.88 18.20 27.21
CA LYS A 206 9.97 18.99 25.98
C LYS A 206 11.02 18.38 25.04
N VAL A 207 10.59 17.81 23.92
CA VAL A 207 11.49 17.38 22.85
C VAL A 207 12.11 18.61 22.21
N THR A 208 13.44 18.62 22.03
CA THR A 208 14.20 19.69 21.37
C THR A 208 14.99 19.19 20.17
N ARG A 209 15.36 17.91 20.17
CA ARG A 209 16.13 17.28 19.09
C ARG A 209 15.67 15.86 18.83
N VAL A 210 15.68 15.47 17.56
CA VAL A 210 15.48 14.11 17.07
C VAL A 210 16.68 13.77 16.19
N ILE A 211 17.18 12.54 16.29
CA ILE A 211 18.29 12.04 15.48
C ILE A 211 17.78 10.83 14.70
N ASP A 212 17.93 10.87 13.39
CA ASP A 212 17.62 9.77 12.48
C ASP A 212 18.86 9.43 11.62
N LEU A 213 18.74 8.40 10.79
CA LEU A 213 19.78 8.01 9.85
C LEU A 213 19.77 8.94 8.63
N ASN A 214 20.96 9.26 8.12
CA ASN A 214 21.07 9.83 6.79
C ASN A 214 20.92 8.73 5.73
N TYR A 215 19.79 8.72 5.03
CA TYR A 215 19.44 7.68 4.09
C TYR A 215 20.06 7.89 2.72
N ALA A 216 20.58 6.81 2.12
CA ALA A 216 21.19 6.88 0.79
C ALA A 216 20.21 7.32 -0.31
N SER A 217 20.67 8.26 -1.14
CA SER A 217 20.04 8.71 -2.37
C SER A 217 20.36 7.79 -3.57
N PRO A 218 19.58 7.86 -4.66
CA PRO A 218 19.97 7.27 -5.93
C PRO A 218 21.33 7.80 -6.38
N PHE A 219 22.13 6.95 -7.02
CA PHE A 219 23.50 7.29 -7.45
C PHE A 219 23.68 7.22 -8.97
N ASP A 220 22.60 6.98 -9.72
CA ASP A 220 22.52 7.04 -11.19
C ASP A 220 23.73 6.39 -11.88
N PRO A 221 23.95 5.08 -11.67
CA PRO A 221 25.08 4.38 -12.26
C PRO A 221 24.97 4.33 -13.79
N PRO A 222 26.11 4.08 -14.48
CA PRO A 222 26.09 3.76 -15.90
C PRO A 222 25.08 2.66 -16.19
N MET A 223 24.41 2.80 -17.33
CA MET A 223 23.46 1.80 -17.80
C MET A 223 24.16 0.45 -18.00
N PRO A 224 23.65 -0.64 -17.41
CA PRO A 224 24.21 -1.96 -17.64
C PRO A 224 24.00 -2.39 -19.09
N THR A 225 24.83 -3.32 -19.56
CA THR A 225 24.67 -3.96 -20.86
C THR A 225 23.29 -4.61 -20.96
N ALA A 226 22.56 -4.32 -22.04
CA ALA A 226 21.24 -4.88 -22.25
C ALA A 226 21.26 -6.42 -22.24
N GLN A 227 20.21 -7.02 -21.69
CA GLN A 227 19.94 -8.45 -21.69
C GLN A 227 18.66 -8.73 -22.50
N ASP A 228 18.47 -9.98 -22.89
CA ASP A 228 17.21 -10.42 -23.47
C ASP A 228 16.09 -10.34 -22.44
N ILE A 229 14.95 -9.79 -22.85
CA ILE A 229 13.74 -9.72 -22.03
C ILE A 229 13.20 -11.15 -21.84
N PRO A 230 13.04 -11.65 -20.60
CA PRO A 230 12.50 -12.98 -20.37
C PRO A 230 11.08 -13.11 -20.89
N GLU A 231 10.74 -14.29 -21.40
CA GLU A 231 9.37 -14.61 -21.79
C GLU A 231 8.38 -14.35 -20.64
N GLY A 232 7.25 -13.72 -20.96
CA GLY A 232 6.21 -13.35 -20.00
C GLY A 232 6.44 -12.04 -19.25
N LEU A 233 7.59 -11.38 -19.41
CA LEU A 233 7.83 -10.01 -18.93
C LEU A 233 7.54 -9.01 -20.04
N ASP A 234 6.63 -8.09 -19.79
CA ASP A 234 6.53 -6.86 -20.57
C ASP A 234 7.35 -5.79 -19.87
N TRP A 235 8.51 -5.53 -20.48
CA TRP A 235 9.45 -4.56 -19.93
C TRP A 235 8.99 -3.11 -20.14
N ASP A 236 8.25 -2.83 -21.22
CA ASP A 236 7.72 -1.50 -21.47
C ASP A 236 6.68 -1.13 -20.42
N MET A 237 5.75 -2.05 -20.13
CA MET A 237 4.83 -1.91 -18.99
C MET A 237 5.56 -1.83 -17.65
N TRP A 238 6.64 -2.58 -17.45
CA TRP A 238 7.39 -2.48 -16.19
C TRP A 238 8.07 -1.09 -16.03
N CYS A 239 8.66 -0.53 -17.09
CA CYS A 239 9.22 0.83 -17.10
C CYS A 239 8.14 1.90 -16.94
N GLY A 240 7.02 1.74 -17.66
CA GLY A 240 5.82 2.54 -17.49
C GLY A 240 6.01 4.02 -17.76
N PRO A 241 5.73 4.92 -16.80
CA PRO A 241 5.83 6.37 -17.00
C PRO A 241 7.27 6.89 -17.11
N VAL A 242 8.26 6.04 -16.85
CA VAL A 242 9.68 6.39 -17.02
C VAL A 242 10.09 6.13 -18.47
N GLN A 243 11.11 6.86 -18.96
CA GLN A 243 11.72 6.56 -20.26
C GLN A 243 12.06 5.06 -20.33
N LEU A 244 11.86 4.44 -21.50
CA LEU A 244 12.20 3.04 -21.69
C LEU A 244 13.71 2.83 -21.49
N TYR A 245 14.07 2.05 -20.47
CA TYR A 245 15.46 1.63 -20.22
C TYR A 245 15.72 0.32 -20.99
N PRO A 246 16.95 -0.01 -21.38
CA PRO A 246 17.29 -1.37 -21.77
C PRO A 246 17.00 -2.34 -20.62
N PHE A 247 16.48 -3.52 -20.95
CA PHE A 247 16.26 -4.55 -19.94
C PHE A 247 17.59 -5.02 -19.37
N HIS A 248 17.64 -5.06 -18.03
CA HIS A 248 18.68 -5.77 -17.30
C HIS A 248 18.08 -6.26 -15.99
N ARG A 249 18.29 -7.55 -15.67
CA ARG A 249 17.66 -8.21 -14.52
C ARG A 249 17.88 -7.46 -13.20
N SER A 250 19.04 -6.84 -13.02
CA SER A 250 19.35 -6.10 -11.80
C SER A 250 18.42 -4.89 -11.62
N ILE A 251 18.05 -4.17 -12.68
CA ILE A 251 17.14 -3.02 -12.61
C ILE A 251 15.75 -3.47 -12.13
N GLN A 252 15.23 -4.58 -12.69
CA GLN A 252 13.99 -5.22 -12.24
C GLN A 252 14.09 -5.79 -10.79
N GLY A 253 15.30 -5.81 -10.23
CA GLY A 253 15.64 -6.37 -8.94
C GLY A 253 14.96 -5.67 -7.76
N ASP A 254 15.01 -6.35 -6.62
CA ASP A 254 14.06 -6.19 -5.54
C ASP A 254 14.39 -5.12 -4.49
N GLY A 255 15.42 -4.32 -4.75
CA GLY A 255 15.87 -3.25 -3.87
C GLY A 255 16.61 -3.67 -2.60
N MET A 256 16.66 -4.97 -2.26
CA MET A 256 17.25 -5.47 -1.00
C MET A 256 18.45 -6.37 -1.21
N SER A 257 18.61 -6.93 -2.42
CA SER A 257 19.86 -7.59 -2.78
C SER A 257 20.99 -6.56 -2.85
N PRO A 258 22.18 -6.84 -2.28
CA PRO A 258 23.34 -5.99 -2.47
C PRO A 258 23.65 -5.91 -3.98
N GLY A 259 23.43 -4.74 -4.58
CA GLY A 259 23.60 -4.57 -6.02
C GLY A 259 22.78 -3.43 -6.62
N LEU A 260 22.89 -3.32 -7.94
CA LEU A 260 22.16 -2.37 -8.77
C LEU A 260 20.68 -2.73 -8.83
N THR A 261 19.78 -1.79 -8.52
CA THR A 261 18.31 -1.99 -8.64
C THR A 261 17.64 -0.75 -9.22
N TYR A 262 16.34 -0.81 -9.53
CA TYR A 262 15.59 0.41 -9.92
C TYR A 262 15.77 1.54 -8.92
N ARG A 263 15.93 1.22 -7.63
CA ARG A 263 16.17 2.18 -6.55
C ARG A 263 17.49 2.92 -6.65
N SER A 264 18.41 2.46 -7.50
CA SER A 264 19.67 3.14 -7.79
C SER A 264 19.52 4.31 -8.76
N TYR A 265 18.42 4.37 -9.51
CA TYR A 265 18.16 5.38 -10.53
C TYR A 265 17.06 6.33 -10.09
N ARG A 266 17.33 7.64 -10.21
CA ARG A 266 16.41 8.70 -9.78
C ARG A 266 15.08 8.74 -10.54
N ASP A 267 15.07 8.20 -11.76
CA ASP A 267 13.88 8.15 -12.58
C ASP A 267 12.84 7.19 -12.00
N PHE A 268 13.29 6.07 -11.41
CA PHE A 268 12.42 5.06 -10.86
C PHE A 268 12.05 5.30 -9.38
N ALA A 269 12.98 5.77 -8.55
CA ALA A 269 12.77 5.84 -7.10
C ALA A 269 13.73 6.79 -6.38
N GLY A 270 13.43 7.10 -5.11
CA GLY A 270 14.28 7.90 -4.22
C GLY A 270 15.19 7.06 -3.29
N ALA A 271 15.57 5.86 -3.72
CA ALA A 271 16.48 4.94 -3.00
C ALA A 271 16.04 4.61 -1.55
N ASN A 272 16.99 4.57 -0.61
CA ASN A 272 16.72 4.25 0.79
C ASN A 272 16.03 5.40 1.51
N PHE A 273 16.18 6.63 1.04
CA PHE A 273 15.47 7.78 1.58
C PHE A 273 13.96 7.62 1.45
N THR A 274 13.46 7.26 0.28
CA THR A 274 12.03 7.01 0.09
C THR A 274 11.60 5.62 0.55
N CYS A 275 12.50 4.63 0.59
CA CYS A 275 12.18 3.29 1.09
C CYS A 275 12.13 3.21 2.62
N THR A 276 13.29 3.33 3.25
CA THR A 276 13.48 3.12 4.69
C THR A 276 13.24 4.42 5.44
N GLY A 277 13.70 5.55 4.89
CA GLY A 277 13.50 6.87 5.48
C GLY A 277 12.01 7.20 5.64
N SER A 278 11.17 6.86 4.67
CA SER A 278 9.71 7.04 4.82
C SER A 278 9.11 6.30 6.02
N HIS A 279 9.70 5.19 6.46
CA HIS A 279 9.24 4.52 7.67
C HIS A 279 9.62 5.25 8.95
N PHE A 280 10.80 5.85 9.04
CA PHE A 280 11.28 6.49 10.27
C PHE A 280 10.84 7.95 10.36
N LEU A 281 10.92 8.69 9.26
CA LEU A 281 10.39 10.05 9.16
C LEU A 281 8.90 10.11 9.48
N ASP A 282 8.13 9.08 9.10
CA ASP A 282 6.72 8.96 9.49
C ASP A 282 6.53 8.77 11.00
N MET A 283 7.40 8.00 11.68
CA MET A 283 7.35 7.85 13.14
C MET A 283 7.74 9.14 13.84
N VAL A 284 8.71 9.90 13.32
CA VAL A 284 9.06 11.23 13.83
C VAL A 284 7.86 12.17 13.72
N GLN A 285 7.24 12.24 12.53
CA GLN A 285 6.03 13.05 12.29
C GLN A 285 4.90 12.67 13.27
N TRP A 286 4.65 11.38 13.45
CA TRP A 286 3.59 10.91 14.34
C TRP A 286 3.89 11.16 15.82
N GLY A 287 5.12 10.89 16.26
CA GLY A 287 5.58 11.11 17.63
C GLY A 287 5.59 12.58 18.04
N LEU A 288 5.97 13.48 17.13
CA LEU A 288 5.91 14.93 17.34
C LEU A 288 4.49 15.50 17.18
N GLY A 289 3.54 14.71 16.67
CA GLY A 289 2.17 15.13 16.41
C GLY A 289 2.00 16.14 15.29
N MET A 290 2.80 15.95 14.26
CA MET A 290 2.91 16.83 13.10
C MET A 290 2.21 16.27 11.85
N ASP A 291 1.30 15.30 12.00
CA ASP A 291 0.51 14.72 10.90
C ASP A 291 -0.32 15.75 10.10
N GLY A 292 -0.69 16.88 10.73
CA GLY A 292 -1.38 17.99 10.08
C GLY A 292 -0.46 19.00 9.38
N GLY A 293 0.86 18.79 9.43
CA GLY A 293 1.86 19.72 8.94
C GLY A 293 3.22 19.04 8.69
N GLY A 294 4.30 19.73 9.03
CA GLY A 294 5.64 19.21 8.86
C GLY A 294 6.70 20.25 9.24
N PRO A 295 7.96 20.03 8.84
CA PRO A 295 9.00 21.01 9.09
C PRO A 295 8.71 22.32 8.35
N VAL A 296 9.09 23.43 8.98
CA VAL A 296 8.95 24.79 8.44
C VAL A 296 10.21 25.25 7.70
N GLU A 297 11.32 24.54 7.89
CA GLU A 297 12.60 24.82 7.26
C GLU A 297 13.38 23.51 7.10
N VAL A 298 14.08 23.38 5.97
CA VAL A 298 14.97 22.27 5.66
C VAL A 298 16.26 22.84 5.11
N TRP A 299 17.39 22.42 5.65
CA TRP A 299 18.72 22.79 5.16
C TRP A 299 19.67 21.62 5.21
N THR A 300 20.84 21.80 4.61
CA THR A 300 21.88 20.77 4.56
C THR A 300 23.21 21.34 5.01
N GLU A 301 24.00 20.55 5.74
CA GLU A 301 25.36 20.90 6.13
C GLU A 301 26.37 19.84 5.66
N GLY A 302 27.57 20.29 5.31
CA GLY A 302 28.62 19.46 4.71
C GLY A 302 28.62 19.50 3.18
N GLU A 303 29.39 18.60 2.59
CA GLU A 303 29.62 18.57 1.15
C GLU A 303 28.34 18.19 0.37
N PRO A 304 28.08 18.82 -0.80
CA PRO A 304 27.00 18.42 -1.68
C PRO A 304 27.05 16.93 -2.03
N PHE A 305 25.89 16.34 -2.34
CA PHE A 305 25.83 14.93 -2.70
C PHE A 305 26.71 14.63 -3.93
N ASP A 306 27.58 13.63 -3.78
CA ASP A 306 28.42 13.12 -4.86
C ASP A 306 28.01 11.68 -5.16
N SER A 307 27.45 11.45 -6.33
CA SER A 307 26.99 10.13 -6.77
C SER A 307 28.13 9.10 -6.91
N LYS A 308 29.37 9.54 -7.16
CA LYS A 308 30.53 8.65 -7.31
C LYS A 308 30.99 8.11 -5.96
N THR A 309 31.10 8.99 -4.95
CA THR A 309 31.53 8.62 -3.60
C THR A 309 30.37 8.21 -2.69
N ARG A 310 29.13 8.48 -3.11
CA ARG A 310 27.88 8.32 -2.34
C ARG A 310 27.88 9.09 -1.02
N ARG A 311 28.74 10.09 -0.88
CA ARG A 311 28.74 10.99 0.28
C ARG A 311 27.59 11.98 0.11
N ALA A 312 26.84 12.19 1.17
CA ALA A 312 25.70 13.10 1.22
C ALA A 312 25.91 14.11 2.36
N PRO A 313 25.41 15.35 2.22
CA PRO A 313 25.38 16.28 3.33
C PRO A 313 24.43 15.75 4.42
N GLN A 314 24.64 16.19 5.65
CA GLN A 314 23.63 16.02 6.71
C GLN A 314 22.41 16.87 6.36
N VAL A 315 21.22 16.37 6.68
CA VAL A 315 19.95 17.04 6.37
C VAL A 315 19.28 17.39 7.67
N PHE A 316 18.93 18.66 7.83
CA PHE A 316 18.26 19.14 9.03
C PHE A 316 16.85 19.59 8.68
N MET A 317 15.91 19.33 9.59
CA MET A 317 14.54 19.79 9.48
C MET A 317 14.11 20.46 10.78
N ARG A 318 13.69 21.72 10.70
CA ARG A 318 13.14 22.45 11.86
C ARG A 318 11.63 22.34 11.86
N TYR A 319 11.09 21.80 12.94
CA TYR A 319 9.66 21.73 13.21
C TYR A 319 9.19 22.94 14.03
N PRO A 320 7.88 23.25 14.05
CA PRO A 320 7.33 24.22 14.99
C PRO A 320 7.74 23.93 16.43
N GLY A 321 8.00 24.99 17.21
CA GLY A 321 8.53 24.86 18.58
C GLY A 321 10.05 24.62 18.64
N ASP A 322 10.75 24.83 17.51
CA ASP A 322 12.21 24.74 17.33
C ASP A 322 12.79 23.36 17.64
N VAL A 323 12.00 22.31 17.39
CA VAL A 323 12.51 20.93 17.40
C VAL A 323 13.33 20.70 16.14
N ILE A 324 14.58 20.29 16.30
CA ILE A 324 15.47 19.97 15.18
C ILE A 324 15.54 18.47 14.98
N LEU A 325 15.20 18.01 13.78
CA LEU A 325 15.54 16.67 13.29
C LEU A 325 16.86 16.76 12.52
N GLU A 326 17.81 15.91 12.89
CA GLU A 326 19.10 15.68 12.23
C GLU A 326 19.15 14.26 11.64
#